data_AF-A0A2K8P7T7-F1
#
_entry.id   AF-A0A2K8P7T7-F1
#
_cell.length_a   1.000
_cell.length_b   1.000
_cell.length_c   1.000
_cell.angle_alpha   90.00
_cell.angle_beta   90.00
_cell.angle_gamma   90.00
#
_symmetry.space_group_name_H-M   'P 1'
#
loop_
_entity.id
_entity.type
_entity.pdbx_description
1 polymer ?
#
loop_
_entity_poly.entity_id
_entity_poly.type
_entity_poly.pdbx_seq_one_letter_code
_entity_poly.pdbx_strand_id
1 'polypeptide(L)'
;MNAPTSRPPGGVSRRTALTGLAAGAGSLALPGTGTAHAAPAAPSPSATAAEPAPGAMELFADPGFNFAGLLALGAAGMRASEVGEVLTAVNAVNAAGLSEQSYTDTFRAWGDRLAAPPAGGRHGGDVPPQTGRFRSLRAAQYYAQALFYVLGTTSPADEKAVYLAGRAAWDAFTRLCSPAVVRAKVPYGGTHLPVWFFRPDGPARRRPTVILTNGSDGQNVDMWTYGVSAALDRGWNALVYDGPGQGQLLFVEEIPFTTRWEEVVAPLVDWLVPRGDVDAARIALTGLSMGGNLVARAAAFEHRLAAVVCEPGCVSPWLGFDKELRDIVTPDKAQTNRVWNEEVLPELPPQLAFTVKKRFEIFDRQALRQARAGKVLTDLWTPAQVAIGLDITKLVARIKAPTLVLDYDFEQFYPGQPRQMYDLLRSPREYVKMTEATGAQLHCSPMAPQQHCDVVFDWLDGTLRPDRS
;
A
#
# COMPACT_ATOMS: atom_id res chain seq x y z
N MET A 1 -3.80 40.67 46.70
CA MET A 1 -4.61 40.25 45.54
C MET A 1 -3.65 39.68 44.49
N ASN A 2 -3.47 38.36 44.48
CA ASN A 2 -2.79 37.64 43.40
C ASN A 2 -3.65 36.41 43.12
N ALA A 3 -4.34 36.42 41.98
CA ALA A 3 -5.15 35.29 41.53
C ALA A 3 -4.23 34.21 40.93
N PRO A 4 -4.45 32.92 41.22
CA PRO A 4 -3.75 31.86 40.52
C PRO A 4 -4.34 31.69 39.12
N THR A 5 -3.45 31.62 38.12
CA THR A 5 -3.80 31.31 36.74
C THR A 5 -4.29 29.87 36.64
N SER A 6 -5.51 29.70 36.12
CA SER A 6 -6.11 28.40 35.82
C SER A 6 -5.39 27.74 34.65
N ARG A 7 -5.00 26.48 34.84
CA ARG A 7 -4.52 25.58 33.78
C ARG A 7 -5.70 25.27 32.85
N PRO A 8 -5.55 25.29 31.51
CA PRO A 8 -6.65 24.91 30.61
C PRO A 8 -6.96 23.41 30.75
N PRO A 9 -8.24 23.00 30.74
CA PRO A 9 -8.62 21.60 30.78
C PRO A 9 -8.47 20.97 29.40
N GLY A 10 -7.91 19.75 29.33
CA GLY A 10 -8.05 18.88 28.15
C GLY A 10 -6.81 18.63 27.28
N GLY A 11 -5.59 18.84 27.78
CA GLY A 11 -4.40 18.31 27.10
C GLY A 11 -4.38 16.77 27.19
N VAL A 12 -4.15 16.09 26.05
CA VAL A 12 -3.87 14.64 26.05
C VAL A 12 -2.68 14.39 26.97
N SER A 13 -2.88 13.62 28.04
CA SER A 13 -1.80 13.38 29.01
C SER A 13 -0.69 12.53 28.38
N ARG A 14 0.57 12.76 28.78
CA ARG A 14 1.77 11.97 28.42
C ARG A 14 1.54 10.45 28.42
N ARG A 15 0.73 9.93 29.35
CA ARG A 15 0.38 8.50 29.39
C ARG A 15 -0.61 8.11 28.30
N THR A 16 -1.63 8.93 28.07
CA THR A 16 -2.71 8.67 27.09
C THR A 16 -2.17 8.54 25.67
N ALA A 17 -1.25 9.44 25.26
CA ALA A 17 -0.65 9.40 23.93
C ALA A 17 0.15 8.11 23.67
N LEU A 18 0.93 7.66 24.65
CA LEU A 18 1.75 6.44 24.55
C LEU A 18 0.90 5.16 24.64
N THR A 19 -0.11 5.11 25.52
CA THR A 19 -1.02 3.95 25.59
C THR A 19 -1.87 3.79 24.33
N GLY A 20 -2.26 4.87 23.68
CA GLY A 20 -3.08 4.76 22.48
C GLY A 20 -2.29 4.60 21.18
N LEU A 21 -1.05 5.12 21.09
CA LEU A 21 -0.09 4.68 20.05
C LEU A 21 0.20 3.16 20.15
N ALA A 22 0.25 2.61 21.37
CA ALA A 22 0.39 1.15 21.58
C ALA A 22 -0.90 0.37 21.27
N ALA A 23 -2.08 0.97 21.44
CA ALA A 23 -3.38 0.35 21.15
C ALA A 23 -3.79 0.45 19.66
N GLY A 24 -3.36 1.50 18.96
CA GLY A 24 -3.51 1.68 17.51
C GLY A 24 -2.42 0.99 16.69
N ALA A 25 -1.25 0.77 17.30
CA ALA A 25 -0.36 -0.32 16.95
C ALA A 25 -0.88 -1.71 17.39
N GLY A 26 -2.19 -1.86 17.57
CA GLY A 26 -2.87 -3.16 17.70
C GLY A 26 -2.74 -4.06 16.47
N SER A 27 -1.95 -3.66 15.46
CA SER A 27 -1.40 -4.57 14.48
C SER A 27 0.01 -5.11 14.80
N LEU A 28 0.74 -4.69 15.85
CA LEU A 28 2.08 -5.23 16.17
C LEU A 28 2.48 -5.18 17.68
N ALA A 29 1.87 -5.98 18.57
CA ALA A 29 2.39 -6.11 19.95
C ALA A 29 2.18 -7.50 20.59
N LEU A 30 3.29 -8.12 21.04
CA LEU A 30 3.39 -9.40 21.77
C LEU A 30 3.20 -9.25 23.29
N PRO A 31 2.76 -10.29 24.03
CA PRO A 31 3.05 -10.43 25.45
C PRO A 31 4.19 -11.44 25.72
N GLY A 32 5.12 -11.05 26.60
CA GLY A 32 6.18 -11.91 27.12
C GLY A 32 5.69 -12.90 28.18
N THR A 33 6.29 -14.09 28.18
CA THR A 33 5.99 -15.22 29.07
C THR A 33 6.58 -15.05 30.47
N GLY A 34 5.81 -15.40 31.51
CA GLY A 34 6.30 -15.61 32.88
C GLY A 34 5.32 -16.45 33.71
N THR A 35 5.79 -17.56 34.27
CA THR A 35 5.05 -18.59 35.00
C THR A 35 4.67 -18.20 36.44
N ALA A 36 3.38 -18.44 36.78
CA ALA A 36 2.73 -18.80 38.05
C ALA A 36 3.28 -18.34 39.44
N HIS A 37 2.45 -17.57 40.17
CA HIS A 37 1.86 -17.94 41.47
C HIS A 37 0.63 -17.05 41.82
N ALA A 38 -0.39 -17.65 42.46
CA ALA A 38 -1.73 -17.10 42.83
C ALA A 38 -1.67 -16.22 44.11
N ALA A 39 -2.57 -15.29 44.51
CA ALA A 39 -3.94 -14.81 44.21
C ALA A 39 -4.11 -13.41 44.92
N PRO A 40 -5.30 -12.74 45.07
CA PRO A 40 -6.51 -12.58 44.25
C PRO A 40 -6.76 -11.10 43.81
N ALA A 41 -7.85 -10.90 43.06
CA ALA A 41 -8.13 -9.81 42.11
C ALA A 41 -8.52 -8.41 42.65
N ALA A 42 -8.20 -7.39 41.84
CA ALA A 42 -8.89 -6.10 41.68
C ALA A 42 -8.72 -5.63 40.19
N PRO A 43 -9.61 -4.78 39.65
CA PRO A 43 -10.10 -4.87 38.27
C PRO A 43 -9.08 -4.42 37.21
N SER A 44 -8.92 -5.24 36.17
CA SER A 44 -8.08 -4.99 35.00
C SER A 44 -8.75 -4.00 34.03
N PRO A 45 -8.03 -2.99 33.51
CA PRO A 45 -8.37 -2.39 32.23
C PRO A 45 -7.75 -3.26 31.14
N SER A 46 -8.58 -4.06 30.46
CA SER A 46 -8.17 -4.85 29.30
C SER A 46 -7.94 -3.94 28.09
N ALA A 47 -6.68 -3.81 27.67
CA ALA A 47 -6.34 -3.49 26.28
C ALA A 47 -5.89 -4.81 25.65
N THR A 48 -6.79 -5.48 24.95
CA THR A 48 -6.46 -6.63 24.12
C THR A 48 -5.75 -6.11 22.87
N ALA A 49 -4.58 -6.67 22.57
CA ALA A 49 -4.09 -6.72 21.19
C ALA A 49 -5.27 -7.13 20.29
N ALA A 50 -5.43 -6.51 19.13
CA ALA A 50 -6.53 -6.89 18.24
C ALA A 50 -6.42 -8.40 17.99
N GLU A 51 -7.47 -9.16 18.35
CA GLU A 51 -7.49 -10.59 18.05
C GLU A 51 -7.32 -10.77 16.54
N PRO A 52 -6.65 -11.86 16.09
CA PRO A 52 -6.59 -12.18 14.68
C PRO A 52 -7.99 -12.12 14.08
N ALA A 53 -8.14 -11.44 12.95
CA ALA A 53 -9.43 -11.34 12.28
C ALA A 53 -9.98 -12.76 12.06
N PRO A 54 -11.22 -13.05 12.48
CA PRO A 54 -11.84 -14.37 12.31
C PRO A 54 -11.65 -14.91 10.89
N GLY A 55 -11.29 -16.18 10.80
CA GLY A 55 -11.12 -16.91 9.53
C GLY A 55 -9.85 -16.60 8.73
N ALA A 56 -8.99 -15.69 9.19
CA ALA A 56 -7.70 -15.44 8.53
C ALA A 56 -6.61 -16.43 9.00
N MET A 57 -5.72 -16.83 8.09
CA MET A 57 -4.57 -17.66 8.44
C MET A 57 -3.56 -16.86 9.27
N GLU A 58 -2.97 -17.52 10.29
CA GLU A 58 -1.93 -16.94 11.14
C GLU A 58 -0.57 -17.55 10.78
N LEU A 59 0.23 -16.79 10.02
CA LEU A 59 1.63 -17.08 9.70
C LEU A 59 2.59 -16.55 10.78
N PHE A 60 2.20 -15.43 11.40
CA PHE A 60 2.94 -14.76 12.46
C PHE A 60 1.97 -14.31 13.55
N ALA A 61 2.42 -14.38 14.82
CA ALA A 61 1.63 -13.90 15.95
C ALA A 61 1.41 -12.38 15.93
N ASP A 62 2.31 -11.67 15.26
CA ASP A 62 2.22 -10.24 15.06
C ASP A 62 1.34 -9.92 13.84
N PRO A 63 0.24 -9.15 13.98
CA PRO A 63 -0.70 -8.94 12.89
C PRO A 63 -0.13 -8.20 11.67
N GLY A 64 0.87 -7.34 11.83
CA GLY A 64 1.48 -6.57 10.75
C GLY A 64 2.36 -7.47 9.90
N PHE A 65 3.25 -8.24 10.55
CA PHE A 65 4.02 -9.27 9.86
C PHE A 65 3.09 -10.33 9.25
N ASN A 66 2.00 -10.69 9.93
CA ASN A 66 1.01 -11.61 9.40
C ASN A 66 0.38 -11.07 8.11
N PHE A 67 -0.09 -9.83 8.11
CA PHE A 67 -0.67 -9.19 6.94
C PHE A 67 0.30 -9.15 5.76
N ALA A 68 1.56 -8.78 5.99
CA ALA A 68 2.60 -8.79 4.97
C ALA A 68 2.86 -10.22 4.42
N GLY A 69 2.93 -11.21 5.32
CA GLY A 69 3.06 -12.62 4.95
C GLY A 69 1.86 -13.13 4.14
N LEU A 70 0.64 -12.72 4.48
CA LEU A 70 -0.58 -13.08 3.75
C LEU A 70 -0.62 -12.45 2.36
N LEU A 71 -0.19 -11.20 2.19
CA LEU A 71 -0.01 -10.59 0.85
C LEU A 71 0.96 -11.41 0.00
N ALA A 72 2.09 -11.82 0.58
CA ALA A 72 3.03 -12.69 -0.12
C ALA A 72 2.41 -14.06 -0.43
N LEU A 73 1.64 -14.65 0.48
CA LEU A 73 0.98 -15.95 0.28
C LEU A 73 -0.07 -15.89 -0.83
N GLY A 74 -1.00 -14.93 -0.80
CA GLY A 74 -2.07 -14.81 -1.79
C GLY A 74 -1.56 -14.47 -3.18
N ALA A 75 -0.44 -13.74 -3.29
CA ALA A 75 0.24 -13.47 -4.55
C ALA A 75 0.63 -14.75 -5.33
N ALA A 76 0.66 -15.92 -4.68
CA ALA A 76 0.91 -17.21 -5.33
C ALA A 76 -0.17 -17.55 -6.35
N GLY A 77 -1.43 -17.18 -6.08
CA GLY A 77 -2.54 -17.33 -7.03
C GLY A 77 -2.31 -16.57 -8.34
N MET A 78 -1.46 -15.55 -8.32
CA MET A 78 -1.13 -14.72 -9.49
C MET A 78 0.28 -14.97 -10.03
N ARG A 79 0.96 -16.03 -9.56
CA ARG A 79 2.35 -16.40 -9.89
C ARG A 79 3.40 -15.37 -9.45
N ALA A 80 3.03 -14.45 -8.57
CA ALA A 80 3.92 -13.44 -8.01
C ALA A 80 4.64 -13.92 -6.75
N SER A 81 4.31 -15.10 -6.23
CA SER A 81 5.07 -15.85 -5.22
C SER A 81 4.84 -17.35 -5.40
N GLU A 82 5.37 -18.18 -4.49
CA GLU A 82 4.96 -19.59 -4.34
C GLU A 82 4.61 -19.89 -2.89
N VAL A 83 3.59 -20.72 -2.67
CA VAL A 83 3.19 -21.18 -1.33
C VAL A 83 4.38 -21.79 -0.58
N GLY A 84 5.12 -22.71 -1.21
CA GLY A 84 6.26 -23.37 -0.58
C GLY A 84 7.42 -22.43 -0.24
N GLU A 85 7.69 -21.43 -1.08
CA GLU A 85 8.73 -20.43 -0.84
C GLU A 85 8.35 -19.51 0.33
N VAL A 86 7.11 -19.03 0.36
CA VAL A 86 6.58 -18.17 1.42
C VAL A 86 6.55 -18.92 2.76
N LEU A 87 6.01 -20.14 2.82
CA LEU A 87 5.98 -20.91 4.07
C LEU A 87 7.39 -21.26 4.57
N THR A 88 8.34 -21.49 3.66
CA THR A 88 9.75 -21.68 4.04
C THR A 88 10.36 -20.41 4.61
N ALA A 89 10.06 -19.24 4.03
CA ALA A 89 10.48 -17.94 4.55
C ALA A 89 9.88 -17.69 5.94
N VAL A 90 8.57 -17.92 6.12
CA VAL A 90 7.86 -17.79 7.40
C VAL A 90 8.49 -18.66 8.47
N ASN A 91 8.75 -19.93 8.18
CA ASN A 91 9.41 -20.84 9.12
C ASN A 91 10.82 -20.36 9.50
N ALA A 92 11.59 -19.83 8.54
CA ALA A 92 12.92 -19.30 8.81
C ALA A 92 12.87 -18.04 9.70
N VAL A 93 11.93 -17.13 9.46
CA VAL A 93 11.71 -15.94 10.29
C VAL A 93 11.30 -16.34 11.71
N ASN A 94 10.33 -17.25 11.86
CA ASN A 94 9.88 -17.73 13.16
C ASN A 94 11.01 -18.43 13.94
N ALA A 95 11.84 -19.23 13.27
CA ALA A 95 12.99 -19.88 13.89
C ALA A 95 14.10 -18.89 14.31
N ALA A 96 14.28 -17.79 13.56
CA ALA A 96 15.25 -16.74 13.86
C ALA A 96 14.77 -15.76 14.95
N GLY A 97 13.48 -15.76 15.26
CA GLY A 97 12.82 -14.79 16.13
C GLY A 97 12.30 -13.60 15.33
N LEU A 98 10.96 -13.48 15.29
CA LEU A 98 10.25 -12.46 14.50
C LEU A 98 10.71 -11.04 14.88
N SER A 99 11.19 -10.33 13.86
CA SER A 99 11.68 -8.96 13.94
C SER A 99 11.81 -8.38 12.53
N GLU A 100 11.88 -7.06 12.41
CA GLU A 100 12.11 -6.38 11.14
C GLU A 100 13.41 -6.85 10.47
N GLN A 101 14.46 -7.09 11.28
CA GLN A 101 15.73 -7.62 10.80
C GLN A 101 15.58 -9.02 10.20
N SER A 102 15.04 -9.97 10.97
CA SER A 102 14.87 -11.36 10.50
C SER A 102 13.97 -11.45 9.26
N TYR A 103 12.92 -10.63 9.19
CA TYR A 103 11.98 -10.58 8.07
C TYR A 103 12.66 -10.01 6.82
N THR A 104 13.27 -8.83 6.94
CA THR A 104 13.98 -8.17 5.83
C THR A 104 15.10 -9.05 5.30
N ASP A 105 15.94 -9.62 6.16
CA ASP A 105 17.06 -10.47 5.73
C ASP A 105 16.57 -11.73 5.01
N THR A 106 15.54 -12.38 5.55
CA THR A 106 14.99 -13.62 4.96
C THR A 106 14.41 -13.35 3.57
N PHE A 107 13.54 -12.35 3.44
CA PHE A 107 12.89 -12.05 2.15
C PHE A 107 13.86 -11.43 1.14
N ARG A 108 14.85 -10.64 1.59
CA ARG A 108 15.94 -10.15 0.72
C ARG A 108 16.77 -11.31 0.18
N ALA A 109 17.13 -12.29 1.01
CA ALA A 109 17.87 -13.47 0.59
C ALA A 109 17.08 -14.33 -0.42
N TRP A 110 15.75 -14.39 -0.29
CA TRP A 110 14.89 -15.01 -1.30
C TRP A 110 14.89 -14.24 -2.63
N GLY A 111 14.79 -12.91 -2.57
CA GLY A 111 14.95 -12.05 -3.74
C GLY A 111 16.29 -12.29 -4.46
N ASP A 112 17.39 -12.26 -3.72
CA ASP A 112 18.75 -12.48 -4.23
C ASP A 112 18.90 -13.87 -4.87
N ARG A 113 18.38 -14.90 -4.21
CA ARG A 113 18.38 -16.28 -4.72
C ARG A 113 17.64 -16.41 -6.04
N LEU A 114 16.51 -15.71 -6.19
CA LEU A 114 15.70 -15.75 -7.42
C LEU A 114 16.28 -14.87 -8.53
N ALA A 115 16.97 -13.80 -8.18
CA ALA A 115 17.66 -12.92 -9.14
C ALA A 115 18.93 -13.57 -9.71
N ALA A 116 19.68 -14.33 -8.92
CA ALA A 116 20.88 -15.06 -9.38
C ALA A 116 20.53 -16.23 -10.31
N PRO A 117 21.37 -16.67 -11.25
CA PRO A 117 21.11 -17.88 -12.05
C PRO A 117 20.87 -19.14 -11.18
N PRO A 118 19.99 -20.08 -11.57
CA PRO A 118 19.74 -21.30 -10.82
C PRO A 118 21.00 -22.18 -10.79
N ALA A 119 21.34 -22.69 -9.60
CA ALA A 119 22.47 -23.59 -9.40
C ALA A 119 22.29 -24.87 -10.23
N GLY A 120 23.34 -25.29 -10.94
CA GLY A 120 23.31 -26.51 -11.78
C GLY A 120 22.53 -26.37 -13.09
N GLY A 121 22.25 -25.15 -13.54
CA GLY A 121 21.57 -24.89 -14.81
C GLY A 121 22.24 -25.60 -15.99
N ARG A 122 21.46 -26.43 -16.71
CA ARG A 122 21.91 -27.19 -17.89
C ARG A 122 22.30 -26.33 -19.10
N HIS A 123 22.07 -25.02 -19.04
CA HIS A 123 22.32 -24.06 -20.12
C HIS A 123 23.50 -23.11 -19.83
N GLY A 124 24.54 -23.58 -19.13
CA GLY A 124 25.77 -22.78 -18.95
C GLY A 124 25.58 -21.48 -18.16
N GLY A 125 24.54 -21.40 -17.33
CA GLY A 125 24.19 -20.19 -16.56
C GLY A 125 23.01 -19.39 -17.13
N ASP A 126 22.56 -19.68 -18.36
CA ASP A 126 21.40 -19.01 -18.94
C ASP A 126 20.08 -19.56 -18.39
N VAL A 127 19.12 -18.66 -18.12
CA VAL A 127 17.77 -19.02 -17.67
C VAL A 127 16.83 -18.91 -18.86
N PRO A 128 16.15 -20.01 -19.28
CA PRO A 128 15.14 -19.93 -20.33
C PRO A 128 14.11 -18.82 -20.05
N PRO A 129 13.70 -18.01 -21.04
CA PRO A 129 12.81 -16.86 -20.82
C PRO A 129 11.52 -17.20 -20.08
N GLN A 130 10.96 -18.38 -20.31
CA GLN A 130 9.75 -18.88 -19.66
C GLN A 130 9.95 -19.05 -18.15
N THR A 131 11.07 -19.65 -17.75
CA THR A 131 11.46 -19.79 -16.34
C THR A 131 11.84 -18.44 -15.74
N GLY A 132 12.61 -17.63 -16.48
CA GLY A 132 13.11 -16.34 -16.03
C GLY A 132 12.01 -15.33 -15.74
N ARG A 133 10.91 -15.35 -16.51
CA ARG A 133 9.80 -14.39 -16.37
C ARG A 133 9.21 -14.41 -14.96
N PHE A 134 8.52 -15.49 -14.59
CA PHE A 134 7.87 -15.57 -13.28
C PHE A 134 8.86 -15.69 -12.13
N ARG A 135 10.08 -16.19 -12.36
CA ARG A 135 11.15 -16.11 -11.38
C ARG A 135 11.52 -14.67 -11.01
N SER A 136 11.60 -13.79 -12.01
CA SER A 136 11.87 -12.37 -11.80
C SER A 136 10.70 -11.65 -11.11
N LEU A 137 9.46 -12.04 -11.42
CA LEU A 137 8.29 -11.51 -10.74
C LEU A 137 8.30 -11.85 -9.24
N ARG A 138 8.56 -13.11 -8.90
CA ARG A 138 8.68 -13.57 -7.51
C ARG A 138 9.84 -12.91 -6.77
N ALA A 139 10.97 -12.69 -7.46
CA ALA A 139 12.07 -11.92 -6.88
C ALA A 139 11.62 -10.50 -6.51
N ALA A 140 10.88 -9.81 -7.40
CA ALA A 140 10.33 -8.49 -7.10
C ALA A 140 9.39 -8.51 -5.89
N GLN A 141 8.53 -9.53 -5.76
CA GLN A 141 7.64 -9.69 -4.60
C GLN A 141 8.43 -9.85 -3.29
N TYR A 142 9.48 -10.67 -3.26
CA TYR A 142 10.24 -10.87 -2.03
C TYR A 142 11.12 -9.68 -1.67
N TYR A 143 11.64 -8.94 -2.65
CA TYR A 143 12.24 -7.64 -2.36
C TYR A 143 11.21 -6.62 -1.84
N ALA A 144 9.96 -6.64 -2.32
CA ALA A 144 8.91 -5.77 -1.78
C ALA A 144 8.59 -6.09 -0.31
N GLN A 145 8.56 -7.38 0.06
CA GLN A 145 8.43 -7.82 1.46
C GLN A 145 9.58 -7.32 2.33
N ALA A 146 10.82 -7.40 1.84
CA ALA A 146 11.98 -6.89 2.55
C ALA A 146 11.98 -5.35 2.67
N LEU A 147 11.56 -4.65 1.61
CA LEU A 147 11.50 -3.19 1.52
C LEU A 147 10.57 -2.59 2.57
N PHE A 148 9.46 -3.25 2.90
CA PHE A 148 8.50 -2.71 3.87
C PHE A 148 9.14 -2.52 5.26
N TYR A 149 9.91 -3.50 5.73
CA TYR A 149 10.48 -3.54 7.08
C TYR A 149 11.91 -3.01 7.19
N VAL A 150 12.57 -2.66 6.08
CA VAL A 150 13.99 -2.27 6.05
C VAL A 150 14.34 -1.12 7.01
N LEU A 151 13.43 -0.18 7.24
CA LEU A 151 13.63 0.96 8.14
C LEU A 151 13.71 0.56 9.62
N GLY A 152 13.18 -0.61 9.99
CA GLY A 152 13.24 -1.16 11.34
C GLY A 152 14.51 -1.97 11.62
N THR A 153 15.34 -2.18 10.59
CA THR A 153 16.57 -2.97 10.69
C THR A 153 17.73 -2.16 11.26
N THR A 154 18.88 -2.82 11.44
CA THR A 154 20.15 -2.17 11.75
C THR A 154 20.75 -1.39 10.56
N SER A 155 20.19 -1.58 9.36
CA SER A 155 20.66 -0.95 8.11
C SER A 155 19.53 -0.19 7.38
N PRO A 156 18.86 0.78 8.02
CA PRO A 156 17.74 1.51 7.41
C PRO A 156 18.14 2.32 6.17
N ALA A 157 19.44 2.64 6.02
CA ALA A 157 19.99 3.30 4.85
C ALA A 157 19.91 2.44 3.57
N ASP A 158 19.72 1.12 3.70
CA ASP A 158 19.63 0.19 2.57
C ASP A 158 18.31 0.29 1.80
N GLU A 159 17.32 1.04 2.28
CA GLU A 159 15.99 1.11 1.66
C GLU A 159 16.05 1.35 0.14
N LYS A 160 16.82 2.35 -0.29
CA LYS A 160 16.99 2.65 -1.71
C LYS A 160 17.62 1.47 -2.47
N ALA A 161 18.58 0.77 -1.86
CA ALA A 161 19.24 -0.38 -2.48
C ALA A 161 18.28 -1.58 -2.61
N VAL A 162 17.47 -1.85 -1.58
CA VAL A 162 16.44 -2.90 -1.60
C VAL A 162 15.37 -2.59 -2.65
N TYR A 163 14.91 -1.34 -2.72
CA TYR A 163 13.99 -0.89 -3.77
C TYR A 163 14.58 -1.10 -5.17
N LEU A 164 15.83 -0.68 -5.41
CA LEU A 164 16.48 -0.83 -6.71
C LEU A 164 16.66 -2.31 -7.12
N ALA A 165 16.91 -3.20 -6.17
CA ALA A 165 16.97 -4.65 -6.43
C ALA A 165 15.60 -5.21 -6.85
N GLY A 166 14.53 -4.87 -6.12
CA GLY A 166 13.16 -5.22 -6.48
C GLY A 166 12.74 -4.65 -7.84
N ARG A 167 13.09 -3.39 -8.10
CA ARG A 167 12.85 -2.72 -9.39
C ARG A 167 13.59 -3.41 -10.54
N ALA A 168 14.84 -3.82 -10.35
CA ALA A 168 15.59 -4.55 -11.36
C ALA A 168 14.92 -5.89 -11.72
N ALA A 169 14.41 -6.61 -10.72
CA ALA A 169 13.66 -7.85 -10.90
C ALA A 169 12.32 -7.62 -11.65
N TRP A 170 11.56 -6.59 -11.28
CA TRP A 170 10.35 -6.19 -12.01
C TRP A 170 10.64 -5.82 -13.47
N ASP A 171 11.70 -5.05 -13.71
CA ASP A 171 12.11 -4.69 -15.06
C ASP A 171 12.58 -5.92 -15.88
N ALA A 172 13.17 -6.93 -15.23
CA ALA A 172 13.48 -8.21 -15.88
C ALA A 172 12.21 -8.98 -16.25
N PHE A 173 11.24 -9.06 -15.33
CA PHE A 173 9.93 -9.66 -15.61
C PHE A 173 9.26 -9.01 -16.82
N THR A 174 9.19 -7.68 -16.85
CA THR A 174 8.49 -6.93 -17.91
C THR A 174 9.15 -7.06 -19.29
N ARG A 175 10.49 -7.23 -19.35
CA ARG A 175 11.22 -7.56 -20.59
C ARG A 175 10.93 -8.98 -21.09
N LEU A 176 10.65 -9.91 -20.18
CA LEU A 176 10.41 -11.31 -20.48
C LEU A 176 8.92 -11.63 -20.73
N CYS A 177 8.02 -10.67 -20.54
CA CYS A 177 6.63 -10.77 -20.99
C CYS A 177 6.52 -10.94 -22.51
N SER A 178 5.42 -11.55 -22.95
CA SER A 178 5.10 -11.69 -24.38
C SER A 178 3.67 -11.17 -24.61
N PRO A 179 3.49 -10.07 -25.36
CA PRO A 179 4.56 -9.19 -25.87
C PRO A 179 5.34 -8.53 -24.74
N ALA A 180 6.57 -8.10 -25.03
CA ALA A 180 7.36 -7.32 -24.08
C ALA A 180 6.61 -6.04 -23.70
N VAL A 181 6.66 -5.70 -22.42
CA VAL A 181 5.97 -4.53 -21.87
C VAL A 181 6.59 -3.25 -22.41
N VAL A 182 5.75 -2.30 -22.81
CA VAL A 182 6.23 -0.99 -23.25
C VAL A 182 6.55 -0.15 -22.03
N ARG A 183 7.84 0.16 -21.84
CA ARG A 183 8.31 1.07 -20.79
C ARG A 183 8.48 2.47 -21.35
N ALA A 184 7.97 3.48 -20.64
CA ALA A 184 8.11 4.88 -21.04
C ALA A 184 8.28 5.80 -19.83
N LYS A 185 8.58 7.06 -20.11
CA LYS A 185 8.69 8.15 -19.14
C LYS A 185 7.67 9.21 -19.52
N VAL A 186 6.58 9.33 -18.76
CA VAL A 186 5.54 10.33 -18.99
C VAL A 186 5.94 11.63 -18.29
N PRO A 187 6.02 12.78 -18.97
CA PRO A 187 6.40 14.04 -18.34
C PRO A 187 5.50 14.41 -17.15
N TYR A 188 6.10 14.87 -16.05
CA TYR A 188 5.38 15.30 -14.85
C TYR A 188 6.17 16.38 -14.09
N GLY A 189 5.70 17.63 -14.14
CA GLY A 189 6.40 18.76 -13.53
C GLY A 189 7.85 18.86 -14.03
N GLY A 190 8.81 18.94 -13.09
CA GLY A 190 10.25 18.92 -13.39
C GLY A 190 10.87 17.52 -13.50
N THR A 191 10.05 16.47 -13.52
CA THR A 191 10.48 15.06 -13.57
C THR A 191 9.59 14.26 -14.56
N HIS A 192 9.54 12.95 -14.41
CA HIS A 192 8.71 12.03 -15.19
C HIS A 192 8.16 10.90 -14.32
N LEU A 193 6.98 10.39 -14.69
CA LEU A 193 6.42 9.15 -14.16
C LEU A 193 6.98 7.98 -15.00
N PRO A 194 7.72 7.02 -14.42
CA PRO A 194 8.01 5.78 -15.13
C PRO A 194 6.71 4.98 -15.29
N VAL A 195 6.48 4.45 -16.48
CA VAL A 195 5.28 3.66 -16.78
C VAL A 195 5.62 2.34 -17.46
N TRP A 196 4.75 1.35 -17.24
CA TRP A 196 4.79 0.01 -17.83
C TRP A 196 3.42 -0.30 -18.40
N PHE A 197 3.35 -0.37 -19.72
CA PHE A 197 2.14 -0.60 -20.46
C PHE A 197 2.11 -2.05 -20.98
N PHE A 198 1.29 -2.86 -20.31
CA PHE A 198 1.03 -4.26 -20.62
C PHE A 198 -0.08 -4.35 -21.66
N ARG A 199 0.11 -5.26 -22.61
CA ARG A 199 -0.83 -5.48 -23.71
C ARG A 199 -1.03 -6.97 -23.91
N PRO A 200 -2.23 -7.42 -24.27
CA PRO A 200 -2.46 -8.80 -24.68
C PRO A 200 -1.71 -9.10 -25.96
N ASP A 201 -1.37 -10.36 -26.16
CA ASP A 201 -0.85 -10.85 -27.42
C ASP A 201 -1.93 -10.78 -28.54
N GLY A 202 -1.48 -10.87 -29.79
CA GLY A 202 -2.33 -10.88 -30.97
C GLY A 202 -2.44 -9.53 -31.69
N PRO A 203 -3.45 -9.39 -32.58
CA PRO A 203 -3.49 -8.28 -33.53
C PRO A 203 -3.63 -6.92 -32.85
N ALA A 204 -3.03 -5.91 -33.47
CA ALA A 204 -3.18 -4.53 -33.08
C ALA A 204 -4.65 -4.09 -33.25
N ARG A 205 -5.30 -3.80 -32.12
CA ARG A 205 -6.66 -3.24 -32.06
C ARG A 205 -6.75 -2.31 -30.86
N ARG A 206 -7.68 -1.36 -30.92
CA ARG A 206 -8.04 -0.55 -29.76
C ARG A 206 -8.69 -1.42 -28.70
N ARG A 207 -8.23 -1.32 -27.47
CA ARG A 207 -8.68 -2.14 -26.33
C ARG A 207 -9.07 -1.24 -25.15
N PRO A 208 -10.03 -1.68 -24.31
CA PRO A 208 -10.17 -1.11 -22.98
C PRO A 208 -8.82 -1.11 -22.27
N THR A 209 -8.58 -0.08 -21.48
CA THR A 209 -7.32 0.11 -20.77
C THR A 209 -7.60 0.44 -19.32
N VAL A 210 -6.94 -0.25 -18.40
CA VAL A 210 -7.00 0.06 -16.98
C VAL A 210 -5.70 0.72 -16.52
N ILE A 211 -5.79 1.85 -15.84
CA ILE A 211 -4.70 2.48 -15.12
C ILE A 211 -4.76 1.97 -13.68
N LEU A 212 -3.67 1.37 -13.21
CA LEU A 212 -3.58 0.74 -11.89
C LEU A 212 -2.76 1.64 -10.97
N THR A 213 -3.40 2.17 -9.91
CA THR A 213 -2.77 3.03 -8.91
C THR A 213 -2.59 2.25 -7.62
N ASN A 214 -1.35 2.18 -7.13
CA ASN A 214 -1.07 1.55 -5.84
C ASN A 214 -1.35 2.52 -4.67
N GLY A 215 -1.23 2.04 -3.43
CA GLY A 215 -1.45 2.78 -2.20
C GLY A 215 -0.18 3.43 -1.61
N SER A 216 -0.12 3.51 -0.28
CA SER A 216 0.95 4.18 0.46
C SER A 216 2.31 3.47 0.39
N ASP A 217 2.31 2.15 0.36
CA ASP A 217 3.49 1.30 0.59
C ASP A 217 3.64 0.18 -0.45
N GLY A 218 2.64 -0.03 -1.29
CA GLY A 218 2.68 -1.04 -2.35
C GLY A 218 3.68 -0.72 -3.47
N GLN A 219 4.09 -1.77 -4.18
CA GLN A 219 5.07 -1.75 -5.27
C GLN A 219 4.44 -2.17 -6.60
N ASN A 220 5.16 -2.03 -7.72
CA ASN A 220 4.62 -2.36 -9.06
C ASN A 220 4.15 -3.82 -9.18
N VAL A 221 4.78 -4.72 -8.42
CA VAL A 221 4.43 -6.15 -8.38
C VAL A 221 3.02 -6.38 -7.81
N ASP A 222 2.52 -5.54 -6.89
CA ASP A 222 1.16 -5.68 -6.38
C ASP A 222 0.14 -5.35 -7.47
N MET A 223 0.46 -4.42 -8.37
CA MET A 223 -0.42 -4.13 -9.52
C MET A 223 -0.49 -5.30 -10.49
N TRP A 224 0.51 -6.18 -10.53
CA TRP A 224 0.37 -7.45 -11.23
C TRP A 224 -0.70 -8.33 -10.60
N THR A 225 -0.61 -8.50 -9.28
CA THR A 225 -1.50 -9.33 -8.47
C THR A 225 -2.94 -8.83 -8.48
N TYR A 226 -3.15 -7.51 -8.40
CA TYR A 226 -4.46 -6.88 -8.24
C TYR A 226 -5.01 -6.23 -9.52
N GLY A 227 -4.40 -6.46 -10.69
CA GLY A 227 -5.03 -5.94 -11.90
C GLY A 227 -4.42 -6.31 -13.24
N VAL A 228 -3.09 -6.30 -13.40
CA VAL A 228 -2.49 -6.51 -14.73
C VAL A 228 -2.86 -7.88 -15.28
N SER A 229 -2.74 -8.95 -14.50
CA SER A 229 -3.05 -10.30 -15.00
C SER A 229 -4.53 -10.41 -15.40
N ALA A 230 -5.44 -9.91 -14.57
CA ALA A 230 -6.88 -9.96 -14.82
C ALA A 230 -7.31 -9.12 -16.05
N ALA A 231 -6.65 -7.98 -16.28
CA ALA A 231 -6.83 -7.17 -17.48
C ALA A 231 -6.36 -7.92 -18.74
N LEU A 232 -5.17 -8.53 -18.69
CA LEU A 232 -4.61 -9.27 -19.81
C LEU A 232 -5.45 -10.49 -20.19
N ASP A 233 -5.96 -11.24 -19.20
CA ASP A 233 -6.83 -12.40 -19.42
C ASP A 233 -8.15 -12.03 -20.10
N ARG A 234 -8.64 -10.79 -19.88
CA ARG A 234 -9.82 -10.22 -20.57
C ARG A 234 -9.49 -9.55 -21.91
N GLY A 235 -8.22 -9.58 -22.33
CA GLY A 235 -7.76 -8.98 -23.57
C GLY A 235 -7.72 -7.44 -23.54
N TRP A 236 -7.52 -6.85 -22.36
CA TRP A 236 -7.40 -5.41 -22.12
C TRP A 236 -5.94 -4.99 -21.93
N ASN A 237 -5.65 -3.71 -22.13
CA ASN A 237 -4.35 -3.16 -21.74
C ASN A 237 -4.35 -2.80 -20.24
N ALA A 238 -3.16 -2.80 -19.63
CA ALA A 238 -2.97 -2.31 -18.27
C ALA A 238 -1.77 -1.36 -18.21
N LEU A 239 -1.93 -0.23 -17.51
CA LEU A 239 -0.88 0.75 -17.25
C LEU A 239 -0.54 0.74 -15.76
N VAL A 240 0.71 0.41 -15.44
CA VAL A 240 1.30 0.58 -14.11
C VAL A 240 2.26 1.77 -14.17
N TYR A 241 2.38 2.52 -13.07
CA TYR A 241 3.28 3.67 -12.97
C TYR A 241 3.78 3.86 -11.52
N ASP A 242 4.83 4.67 -11.35
CA ASP A 242 5.19 5.22 -10.03
C ASP A 242 4.79 6.68 -9.95
N GLY A 243 3.99 7.05 -8.95
CA GLY A 243 3.61 8.43 -8.64
C GLY A 243 4.45 9.06 -7.52
N PRO A 244 4.29 10.37 -7.25
CA PRO A 244 4.89 11.02 -6.07
C PRO A 244 4.52 10.29 -4.79
N GLY A 245 5.50 10.03 -3.91
CA GLY A 245 5.31 9.23 -2.70
C GLY A 245 5.32 7.71 -2.93
N GLN A 246 5.57 7.26 -4.16
CA GLN A 246 5.60 5.84 -4.52
C GLN A 246 6.85 5.49 -5.33
N GLY A 247 7.28 4.23 -5.24
CA GLY A 247 8.29 3.62 -6.09
C GLY A 247 9.50 4.50 -6.37
N GLN A 248 9.82 4.72 -7.65
CA GLN A 248 11.01 5.46 -8.05
C GLN A 248 11.01 6.90 -7.52
N LEU A 249 9.86 7.58 -7.61
CA LEU A 249 9.72 8.97 -7.20
C LEU A 249 10.01 9.14 -5.71
N LEU A 250 9.55 8.23 -4.86
CA LEU A 250 9.88 8.27 -3.44
C LEU A 250 11.31 7.81 -3.17
N PHE A 251 11.65 6.58 -3.56
CA PHE A 251 12.84 5.93 -3.02
C PHE A 251 14.14 6.39 -3.70
N VAL A 252 14.07 6.86 -4.95
CA VAL A 252 15.23 7.30 -5.74
C VAL A 252 15.29 8.82 -5.85
N GLU A 253 14.19 9.46 -6.24
CA GLU A 253 14.12 10.91 -6.43
C GLU A 253 13.73 11.69 -5.16
N GLU A 254 13.32 11.01 -4.09
CA GLU A 254 12.91 11.62 -2.81
C GLU A 254 11.80 12.68 -3.00
N ILE A 255 10.81 12.35 -3.81
CA ILE A 255 9.60 13.13 -4.08
C ILE A 255 8.45 12.49 -3.28
N PRO A 256 8.01 13.10 -2.17
CA PRO A 256 6.89 12.63 -1.36
C PRO A 256 5.54 12.77 -2.06
N PHE A 257 4.48 12.28 -1.42
CA PHE A 257 3.10 12.38 -1.90
C PHE A 257 2.69 13.82 -2.21
N THR A 258 1.94 13.97 -3.29
CA THR A 258 1.19 15.18 -3.59
C THR A 258 -0.25 15.02 -3.13
N THR A 259 -0.86 16.10 -2.66
CA THR A 259 -2.30 16.12 -2.39
C THR A 259 -3.13 16.21 -3.67
N ARG A 260 -2.52 16.52 -4.82
CA ARG A 260 -3.20 16.77 -6.11
C ARG A 260 -3.07 15.62 -7.09
N TRP A 261 -3.74 14.50 -6.82
CA TRP A 261 -3.61 13.30 -7.63
C TRP A 261 -4.19 13.42 -9.06
N GLU A 262 -5.08 14.37 -9.29
CA GLU A 262 -5.56 14.77 -10.61
C GLU A 262 -4.42 15.14 -11.57
N GLU A 263 -3.33 15.70 -11.05
CA GLU A 263 -2.17 16.08 -11.85
C GLU A 263 -1.20 14.94 -12.12
N VAL A 264 -1.36 13.82 -11.39
CA VAL A 264 -0.61 12.59 -11.62
C VAL A 264 -1.30 11.78 -12.72
N VAL A 265 -2.63 11.69 -12.67
CA VAL A 265 -3.42 10.88 -13.61
C VAL A 265 -3.58 11.57 -14.97
N ALA A 266 -3.78 12.89 -15.02
CA ALA A 266 -4.02 13.59 -16.29
C ALA A 266 -2.91 13.36 -17.34
N PRO A 267 -1.60 13.45 -17.02
CA PRO A 267 -0.53 13.13 -17.97
C PRO A 267 -0.55 11.67 -18.46
N LEU A 268 -0.98 10.72 -17.63
CA LEU A 268 -1.11 9.31 -18.03
C LEU A 268 -2.23 9.15 -19.06
N VAL A 269 -3.37 9.83 -18.85
CA VAL A 269 -4.47 9.85 -19.81
C VAL A 269 -4.05 10.53 -21.11
N ASP A 270 -3.34 11.66 -21.03
CA ASP A 270 -2.78 12.37 -22.20
C ASP A 270 -1.82 11.47 -23.01
N TRP A 271 -1.06 10.61 -22.34
CA TRP A 271 -0.18 9.65 -22.98
C TRP A 271 -0.94 8.47 -23.62
N LEU A 272 -2.05 8.04 -23.04
CA LEU A 272 -2.85 6.90 -23.51
C LEU A 272 -3.77 7.25 -24.68
N VAL A 273 -4.46 8.38 -24.63
CA VAL A 273 -5.48 8.80 -25.63
C VAL A 273 -4.97 8.79 -27.08
N PRO A 274 -3.76 9.27 -27.43
CA PRO A 274 -3.30 9.29 -28.82
C PRO A 274 -2.83 7.91 -29.33
N ARG A 275 -2.78 6.88 -28.47
CA ARG A 275 -2.26 5.57 -28.86
C ARG A 275 -3.25 4.80 -29.74
N GLY A 276 -2.76 4.22 -30.84
CA GLY A 276 -3.58 3.41 -31.75
C GLY A 276 -4.07 2.08 -31.16
N ASP A 277 -3.47 1.61 -30.06
CA ASP A 277 -3.83 0.37 -29.35
C ASP A 277 -4.72 0.58 -28.12
N VAL A 278 -5.16 1.82 -27.87
CA VAL A 278 -6.05 2.20 -26.76
C VAL A 278 -7.41 2.64 -27.30
N ASP A 279 -8.48 2.17 -26.66
CA ASP A 279 -9.81 2.75 -26.84
C ASP A 279 -10.01 3.91 -25.86
N ALA A 280 -9.91 5.14 -26.35
CA ALA A 280 -9.97 6.34 -25.53
C ALA A 280 -11.32 6.52 -24.80
N ALA A 281 -12.39 5.87 -25.25
CA ALA A 281 -13.69 5.90 -24.57
C ALA A 281 -13.80 4.86 -23.45
N ARG A 282 -12.79 3.99 -23.27
CA ARG A 282 -12.81 2.88 -22.31
C ARG A 282 -11.52 2.81 -21.50
N ILE A 283 -11.17 3.95 -20.89
CA ILE A 283 -10.07 4.06 -19.94
C ILE A 283 -10.65 4.04 -18.52
N ALA A 284 -10.30 3.02 -17.75
CA ALA A 284 -10.66 2.91 -16.33
C ALA A 284 -9.46 3.23 -15.42
N LEU A 285 -9.75 3.59 -14.18
CA LEU A 285 -8.76 3.86 -13.14
C LEU A 285 -9.11 3.07 -11.87
N THR A 286 -8.18 2.27 -11.35
CA THR A 286 -8.34 1.56 -10.06
C THR A 286 -7.31 2.07 -9.06
N GLY A 287 -7.67 2.04 -7.77
CA GLY A 287 -6.82 2.50 -6.68
C GLY A 287 -6.87 1.59 -5.47
N LEU A 288 -5.80 0.82 -5.24
CA LEU A 288 -5.62 -0.11 -4.12
C LEU A 288 -5.19 0.59 -2.83
N SER A 289 -5.77 0.20 -1.70
CA SER A 289 -5.52 0.77 -0.37
C SER A 289 -5.75 2.29 -0.36
N MET A 290 -4.78 3.10 0.08
CA MET A 290 -4.82 4.57 -0.01
C MET A 290 -5.08 5.04 -1.45
N GLY A 291 -4.77 4.23 -2.47
CA GLY A 291 -5.11 4.46 -3.86
C GLY A 291 -6.59 4.78 -4.08
N GLY A 292 -7.51 4.22 -3.27
CA GLY A 292 -8.93 4.52 -3.38
C GLY A 292 -9.29 5.98 -3.09
N ASN A 293 -8.51 6.65 -2.24
CA ASN A 293 -8.58 8.10 -2.06
C ASN A 293 -8.00 8.84 -3.27
N LEU A 294 -6.82 8.42 -3.71
CA LEU A 294 -6.06 9.07 -4.78
C LEU A 294 -6.82 9.07 -6.10
N VAL A 295 -7.41 7.93 -6.49
CA VAL A 295 -8.16 7.80 -7.74
C VAL A 295 -9.52 8.48 -7.70
N ALA A 296 -10.19 8.48 -6.55
CA ALA A 296 -11.42 9.24 -6.35
C ALA A 296 -11.14 10.75 -6.49
N ARG A 297 -10.02 11.22 -5.95
CA ARG A 297 -9.57 12.60 -6.16
C ARG A 297 -9.35 12.89 -7.63
N ALA A 298 -8.58 12.06 -8.33
CA ALA A 298 -8.29 12.28 -9.75
C ALA A 298 -9.58 12.33 -10.57
N ALA A 299 -10.52 11.40 -10.35
CA ALA A 299 -11.79 11.31 -11.05
C ALA A 299 -12.74 12.50 -10.82
N ALA A 300 -12.56 13.26 -9.73
CA ALA A 300 -13.28 14.50 -9.50
C ALA A 300 -12.91 15.61 -10.50
N PHE A 301 -11.78 15.47 -11.22
CA PHE A 301 -11.27 16.49 -12.16
C PHE A 301 -10.95 15.93 -13.56
N GLU A 302 -10.54 14.67 -13.69
CA GLU A 302 -10.24 14.01 -14.96
C GLU A 302 -11.47 13.27 -15.48
N HIS A 303 -12.27 13.96 -16.29
CA HIS A 303 -13.57 13.46 -16.76
C HIS A 303 -13.50 12.55 -18.00
N ARG A 304 -12.30 12.29 -18.54
CA ARG A 304 -12.11 11.30 -19.62
C ARG A 304 -12.11 9.85 -19.13
N LEU A 305 -12.07 9.64 -17.81
CA LEU A 305 -12.18 8.30 -17.23
C LEU A 305 -13.60 7.74 -17.42
N ALA A 306 -13.68 6.55 -17.98
CA ALA A 306 -14.94 5.85 -18.25
C ALA A 306 -15.47 5.08 -17.03
N ALA A 307 -14.59 4.68 -16.10
CA ALA A 307 -14.95 4.00 -14.86
C ALA A 307 -13.86 4.19 -13.80
N VAL A 308 -14.25 4.16 -12.52
CA VAL A 308 -13.34 4.31 -11.37
C VAL A 308 -13.61 3.23 -10.34
N VAL A 309 -12.56 2.64 -9.77
CA VAL A 309 -12.66 1.64 -8.71
C VAL A 309 -11.84 2.09 -7.51
N CYS A 310 -12.49 2.26 -6.35
CA CYS A 310 -11.86 2.61 -5.09
C CYS A 310 -11.83 1.37 -4.18
N GLU A 311 -10.65 0.86 -3.89
CA GLU A 311 -10.48 -0.46 -3.26
C GLU A 311 -9.51 -0.44 -2.07
N PRO A 312 -9.95 -0.04 -0.85
CA PRO A 312 -11.30 0.38 -0.47
C PRO A 312 -11.62 1.83 -0.82
N GLY A 313 -12.88 2.22 -0.65
CA GLY A 313 -13.23 3.64 -0.57
C GLY A 313 -12.58 4.34 0.63
N CYS A 314 -11.85 5.43 0.39
CA CYS A 314 -11.19 6.21 1.45
C CYS A 314 -11.39 7.71 1.20
N VAL A 315 -12.04 8.43 2.12
CA VAL A 315 -12.28 9.88 1.97
C VAL A 315 -11.22 10.72 2.67
N SER A 316 -10.53 10.17 3.68
CA SER A 316 -9.52 10.87 4.46
C SER A 316 -8.49 9.87 5.01
N PRO A 317 -7.33 9.72 4.35
CA PRO A 317 -6.25 8.84 4.81
C PRO A 317 -5.75 9.22 6.21
N TRP A 318 -5.84 10.50 6.57
CA TRP A 318 -5.48 10.98 7.91
C TRP A 318 -6.22 10.25 9.03
N LEU A 319 -7.50 9.91 8.84
CA LEU A 319 -8.30 9.23 9.86
C LEU A 319 -7.85 7.78 10.11
N GLY A 320 -7.02 7.20 9.23
CA GLY A 320 -6.40 5.90 9.46
C GLY A 320 -5.19 5.97 10.41
N PHE A 321 -4.75 7.15 10.83
CA PHE A 321 -3.77 7.29 11.92
C PHE A 321 -4.46 7.20 13.29
N ASP A 322 -3.72 6.69 14.27
CA ASP A 322 -4.19 6.54 15.65
C ASP A 322 -4.69 7.87 16.19
N LYS A 323 -5.78 7.82 16.98
CA LYS A 323 -6.42 9.03 17.50
C LYS A 323 -5.44 9.87 18.30
N GLU A 324 -4.59 9.23 19.08
CA GLU A 324 -3.60 9.85 19.94
C GLU A 324 -2.54 10.61 19.15
N LEU A 325 -2.08 10.02 18.05
CA LEU A 325 -1.17 10.70 17.13
C LEU A 325 -1.85 11.90 16.47
N ARG A 326 -3.12 11.74 16.08
CA ARG A 326 -3.91 12.83 15.49
C ARG A 326 -4.15 13.98 16.47
N ASP A 327 -4.40 13.68 17.74
CA ASP A 327 -4.65 14.68 18.78
C ASP A 327 -3.41 15.53 19.10
N ILE A 328 -2.19 15.04 18.81
CA ILE A 328 -0.95 15.83 18.95
C ILE A 328 -0.89 16.95 17.91
N VAL A 329 -1.43 16.74 16.71
CA VAL A 329 -1.33 17.67 15.59
C VAL A 329 -2.36 18.78 15.74
N THR A 330 -1.88 19.99 16.02
CA THR A 330 -2.69 21.21 16.09
C THR A 330 -2.43 22.12 14.89
N PRO A 331 -3.24 23.18 14.67
CA PRO A 331 -2.93 24.20 13.67
C PRO A 331 -1.59 24.91 13.90
N ASP A 332 -1.04 24.88 15.12
CA ASP A 332 0.25 25.49 15.46
C ASP A 332 1.40 24.46 15.32
N LYS A 333 2.27 24.69 14.32
CA LYS A 333 3.46 23.88 14.06
C LYS A 333 4.44 23.84 15.24
N ALA A 334 4.68 24.98 15.88
CA ALA A 334 5.63 25.07 16.99
C ALA A 334 5.09 24.32 18.21
N GLN A 335 3.79 24.45 18.49
CA GLN A 335 3.16 23.68 19.56
C GLN A 335 3.19 22.17 19.28
N THR A 336 2.77 21.75 18.09
CA THR A 336 2.76 20.33 17.67
C THR A 336 4.15 19.72 17.84
N ASN A 337 5.17 20.37 17.31
CA ASN A 337 6.53 19.84 17.36
C ASN A 337 7.15 19.92 18.76
N ARG A 338 6.78 20.86 19.63
CA ARG A 338 7.21 20.83 21.03
C ARG A 338 6.65 19.61 21.75
N VAL A 339 5.33 19.38 21.69
CA VAL A 339 4.69 18.23 22.33
C VAL A 339 5.29 16.93 21.79
N TRP A 340 5.43 16.82 20.46
CA TRP A 340 6.04 15.66 19.83
C TRP A 340 7.46 15.37 20.32
N ASN A 341 8.35 16.36 20.27
CA ASN A 341 9.77 16.16 20.58
C ASN A 341 10.07 16.06 22.08
N GLU A 342 9.32 16.78 22.93
CA GLU A 342 9.60 16.86 24.37
C GLU A 342 8.82 15.82 25.18
N GLU A 343 7.64 15.40 24.73
CA GLU A 343 6.75 14.53 25.52
C GLU A 343 6.58 13.12 24.94
N VAL A 344 6.62 12.97 23.61
CA VAL A 344 6.28 11.70 22.93
C VAL A 344 7.53 10.97 22.46
N LEU A 345 8.36 11.64 21.65
CA LEU A 345 9.55 11.07 21.04
C LEU A 345 10.53 10.42 22.05
N PRO A 346 10.81 11.01 23.23
CA PRO A 346 11.76 10.43 24.19
C PRO A 346 11.29 9.10 24.81
N GLU A 347 9.99 8.84 24.79
CA GLU A 347 9.35 7.68 25.41
C GLU A 347 8.86 6.67 24.36
N LEU A 348 9.11 6.92 23.06
CA LEU A 348 8.57 6.11 21.97
C LEU A 348 9.25 4.72 21.96
N PRO A 349 8.50 3.62 22.13
CA PRO A 349 9.04 2.27 22.03
C PRO A 349 9.65 1.99 20.65
N PRO A 350 10.69 1.13 20.55
CA PRO A 350 11.32 0.79 19.27
C PRO A 350 10.35 0.31 18.17
N GLN A 351 9.34 -0.49 18.54
CA GLN A 351 8.34 -1.00 17.60
C GLN A 351 7.50 0.13 17.01
N LEU A 352 7.07 1.07 17.85
CA LEU A 352 6.35 2.27 17.41
C LEU A 352 7.24 3.22 16.61
N ALA A 353 8.55 3.25 16.89
CA ALA A 353 9.50 4.04 16.12
C ALA A 353 9.59 3.56 14.66
N PHE A 354 9.56 2.24 14.39
CA PHE A 354 9.43 1.72 13.03
C PHE A 354 8.15 2.20 12.37
N THR A 355 6.99 1.99 13.01
CA THR A 355 5.68 2.40 12.48
C THR A 355 5.63 3.88 12.13
N VAL A 356 6.13 4.74 13.02
CA VAL A 356 6.16 6.19 12.79
C VAL A 356 7.07 6.55 11.61
N LYS A 357 8.29 5.99 11.54
CA LYS A 357 9.18 6.18 10.38
C LYS A 357 8.48 5.79 9.09
N LYS A 358 7.92 4.58 9.05
CA LYS A 358 7.31 4.00 7.85
C LYS A 358 6.06 4.76 7.39
N ARG A 359 5.19 5.16 8.31
CA ARG A 359 3.93 5.85 7.96
C ARG A 359 4.13 7.30 7.51
N PHE A 360 5.23 7.96 7.90
CA PHE A 360 5.45 9.38 7.58
C PHE A 360 6.50 9.64 6.49
N GLU A 361 7.36 8.68 6.14
CA GLU A 361 8.38 8.87 5.11
C GLU A 361 7.80 9.30 3.74
N ILE A 362 6.59 8.84 3.46
CA ILE A 362 5.93 9.04 2.18
C ILE A 362 5.38 10.47 2.03
N PHE A 363 5.25 11.22 3.13
CA PHE A 363 4.63 12.55 3.14
C PHE A 363 5.61 13.71 3.24
N ASP A 364 6.87 13.46 3.61
CA ASP A 364 7.88 14.50 3.71
C ASP A 364 9.31 13.97 3.45
N ARG A 365 10.08 14.75 2.69
CA ARG A 365 11.45 14.39 2.30
C ARG A 365 12.39 14.33 3.50
N GLN A 366 12.22 15.23 4.47
CA GLN A 366 13.06 15.23 5.67
C GLN A 366 12.72 14.05 6.57
N ALA A 367 11.44 13.70 6.71
CA ALA A 367 11.00 12.50 7.41
C ALA A 367 11.61 11.22 6.79
N LEU A 368 11.56 11.07 5.45
CA LEU A 368 12.22 9.98 4.72
C LEU A 368 13.72 9.89 5.04
N ARG A 369 14.44 11.02 4.95
CA ARG A 369 15.88 11.06 5.21
C ARG A 369 16.21 10.73 6.67
N GLN A 370 15.40 11.19 7.61
CA GLN A 370 15.55 10.86 9.02
C GLN A 370 15.32 9.35 9.24
N ALA A 371 14.28 8.78 8.64
CA ALA A 371 13.98 7.36 8.72
C ALA A 371 15.15 6.49 8.20
N ARG A 372 15.72 6.84 7.04
CA ARG A 372 16.93 6.19 6.47
C ARG A 372 18.17 6.34 7.34
N ALA A 373 18.25 7.41 8.13
CA ALA A 373 19.30 7.61 9.13
C ALA A 373 19.01 6.89 10.47
N GLY A 374 17.96 6.06 10.54
CA GLY A 374 17.54 5.35 11.74
C GLY A 374 16.85 6.24 12.78
N LYS A 375 16.49 7.47 12.42
CA LYS A 375 15.89 8.47 13.32
C LYS A 375 14.40 8.60 13.05
N VAL A 376 13.63 8.75 14.11
CA VAL A 376 12.23 9.16 14.01
C VAL A 376 12.17 10.66 13.69
N LEU A 377 11.16 11.08 12.93
CA LEU A 377 11.00 12.47 12.50
C LEU A 377 10.90 13.44 13.68
N THR A 378 11.44 14.65 13.52
CA THR A 378 11.34 15.73 14.54
C THR A 378 10.30 16.80 14.16
N ASP A 379 9.93 16.87 12.88
CA ASP A 379 8.85 17.72 12.39
C ASP A 379 7.64 16.84 12.06
N LEU A 380 6.77 16.61 13.05
CA LEU A 380 5.53 15.84 12.88
C LEU A 380 4.50 16.63 12.07
N TRP A 381 4.45 17.94 12.28
CA TRP A 381 3.39 18.78 11.73
C TRP A 381 3.39 18.79 10.20
N THR A 382 4.55 18.95 9.56
CA THR A 382 4.64 19.08 8.09
C THR A 382 4.07 17.88 7.33
N PRO A 383 4.53 16.63 7.55
CA PRO A 383 3.95 15.48 6.87
C PRO A 383 2.50 15.22 7.29
N ALA A 384 2.12 15.54 8.54
CA ALA A 384 0.72 15.45 8.96
C ALA A 384 -0.20 16.39 8.17
N GLN A 385 0.23 17.62 7.86
CA GLN A 385 -0.58 18.53 7.02
C GLN A 385 -0.77 18.00 5.60
N VAL A 386 0.23 17.29 5.03
CA VAL A 386 0.09 16.63 3.73
C VAL A 386 -0.98 15.54 3.82
N ALA A 387 -0.92 14.68 4.83
CA ALA A 387 -1.92 13.62 5.04
C ALA A 387 -3.33 14.19 5.31
N ILE A 388 -3.47 15.26 6.09
CA ILE A 388 -4.73 15.99 6.30
C ILE A 388 -5.26 16.57 4.98
N GLY A 389 -4.36 17.09 4.14
CA GLY A 389 -4.69 17.65 2.83
C GLY A 389 -5.19 16.63 1.79
N LEU A 390 -5.10 15.33 2.08
CA LEU A 390 -5.70 14.24 1.29
C LEU A 390 -7.18 14.00 1.63
N ASP A 391 -7.81 14.84 2.48
CA ASP A 391 -9.25 14.80 2.64
C ASP A 391 -9.97 15.21 1.34
N ILE A 392 -10.76 14.28 0.80
CA ILE A 392 -11.53 14.46 -0.44
C ILE A 392 -13.02 14.52 -0.18
N THR A 393 -13.48 14.60 1.07
CA THR A 393 -14.91 14.52 1.44
C THR A 393 -15.75 15.51 0.63
N LYS A 394 -15.24 16.72 0.39
CA LYS A 394 -15.89 17.79 -0.38
C LYS A 394 -15.77 17.63 -1.91
N LEU A 395 -14.99 16.67 -2.38
CA LEU A 395 -14.69 16.43 -3.79
C LEU A 395 -15.42 15.21 -4.35
N VAL A 396 -15.77 14.21 -3.53
CA VAL A 396 -16.42 12.95 -3.96
C VAL A 396 -17.65 13.21 -4.84
N ALA A 397 -18.49 14.18 -4.47
CA ALA A 397 -19.70 14.52 -5.24
C ALA A 397 -19.45 15.10 -6.64
N ARG A 398 -18.19 15.41 -6.99
CA ARG A 398 -17.79 15.92 -8.33
C ARG A 398 -17.44 14.79 -9.31
N ILE A 399 -17.25 13.56 -8.83
CA ILE A 399 -16.95 12.41 -9.67
C ILE A 399 -18.14 12.16 -10.60
N LYS A 400 -17.85 12.09 -11.91
CA LYS A 400 -18.87 11.87 -12.96
C LYS A 400 -18.89 10.44 -13.47
N ALA A 401 -17.73 9.78 -13.47
CA ALA A 401 -17.60 8.41 -13.95
C ALA A 401 -18.39 7.44 -13.05
N PRO A 402 -18.97 6.36 -13.62
CA PRO A 402 -19.40 5.21 -12.85
C PRO A 402 -18.31 4.77 -11.87
N THR A 403 -18.68 4.52 -10.62
CA THR A 403 -17.71 4.23 -9.55
C THR A 403 -18.09 2.98 -8.76
N LEU A 404 -17.16 2.03 -8.66
CA LEU A 404 -17.24 0.92 -7.74
C LEU A 404 -16.48 1.27 -6.45
N VAL A 405 -17.14 1.10 -5.31
CA VAL A 405 -16.53 1.25 -3.98
C VAL A 405 -16.47 -0.12 -3.32
N LEU A 406 -15.25 -0.62 -3.05
CA LEU A 406 -15.07 -1.80 -2.23
C LEU A 406 -14.98 -1.45 -0.74
N ASP A 407 -15.44 -2.38 0.08
CA ASP A 407 -15.30 -2.41 1.53
C ASP A 407 -14.96 -3.85 1.96
N TYR A 408 -14.57 -4.05 3.21
CA TYR A 408 -14.11 -5.33 3.73
C TYR A 408 -14.75 -5.60 5.10
N ASP A 409 -15.07 -6.85 5.42
CA ASP A 409 -15.64 -7.22 6.73
C ASP A 409 -14.76 -6.77 7.92
N PHE A 410 -13.43 -6.84 7.75
CA PHE A 410 -12.45 -6.40 8.73
C PHE A 410 -11.51 -5.34 8.14
N GLU A 411 -12.08 -4.28 7.55
CA GLU A 411 -11.32 -3.11 7.11
C GLU A 411 -10.57 -2.45 8.30
N GLN A 412 -9.24 -2.61 8.32
CA GLN A 412 -8.39 -2.21 9.44
C GLN A 412 -7.98 -0.73 9.41
N PHE A 413 -7.87 -0.14 8.23
CA PHE A 413 -7.22 1.16 8.06
C PHE A 413 -8.22 2.30 7.83
N TYR A 414 -9.33 2.01 7.16
CA TYR A 414 -10.33 3.02 6.82
C TYR A 414 -11.75 2.63 7.25
N PRO A 415 -11.97 2.14 8.50
CA PRO A 415 -13.26 1.63 8.92
C PRO A 415 -14.38 2.66 8.72
N GLY A 416 -15.44 2.25 8.04
CA GLY A 416 -16.62 3.07 7.74
C GLY A 416 -16.45 4.10 6.61
N GLN A 417 -15.22 4.42 6.19
CA GLN A 417 -14.99 5.37 5.09
C GLN A 417 -15.49 4.88 3.73
N PRO A 418 -15.47 3.58 3.38
CA PRO A 418 -16.04 3.10 2.13
C PRO A 418 -17.53 3.41 1.99
N ARG A 419 -18.31 3.16 3.05
CA ARG A 419 -19.74 3.51 3.08
C ARG A 419 -19.94 5.01 2.95
N GLN A 420 -19.15 5.79 3.68
CA GLN A 420 -19.21 7.26 3.61
C GLN A 420 -18.92 7.77 2.19
N MET A 421 -17.89 7.23 1.51
CA MET A 421 -17.59 7.58 0.12
C MET A 421 -18.77 7.22 -0.79
N TYR A 422 -19.28 5.99 -0.67
CA TYR A 422 -20.41 5.54 -1.46
C TYR A 422 -21.58 6.51 -1.33
N ASP A 423 -21.97 6.91 -0.12
CA ASP A 423 -23.10 7.80 0.14
C ASP A 423 -22.91 9.22 -0.44
N LEU A 424 -21.67 9.71 -0.49
CA LEU A 424 -21.32 11.03 -1.02
C LEU A 424 -21.30 11.11 -2.56
N LEU A 425 -21.13 9.98 -3.26
CA LEU A 425 -21.13 9.93 -4.72
C LEU A 425 -22.46 10.41 -5.33
N ARG A 426 -22.40 10.98 -6.54
CA ARG A 426 -23.59 11.41 -7.30
C ARG A 426 -23.66 10.79 -8.71
N SER A 427 -22.59 10.14 -9.15
CA SER A 427 -22.52 9.34 -10.36
C SER A 427 -23.19 7.97 -10.15
N PRO A 428 -23.41 7.18 -11.23
CA PRO A 428 -23.70 5.75 -11.08
C PRO A 428 -22.67 5.10 -10.16
N ARG A 429 -23.14 4.39 -9.15
CA ARG A 429 -22.29 3.87 -8.08
C ARG A 429 -22.71 2.48 -7.68
N GLU A 430 -21.73 1.65 -7.37
CA GLU A 430 -21.94 0.32 -6.79
C GLU A 430 -21.06 0.17 -5.55
N TYR A 431 -21.55 -0.59 -4.59
CA TYR A 431 -20.84 -0.91 -3.37
C TYR A 431 -20.77 -2.42 -3.22
N VAL A 432 -19.57 -2.95 -3.04
CA VAL A 432 -19.37 -4.38 -2.78
C VAL A 432 -18.55 -4.54 -1.52
N LYS A 433 -19.04 -5.38 -0.61
CA LYS A 433 -18.30 -5.77 0.59
C LYS A 433 -17.64 -7.13 0.34
N MET A 434 -16.33 -7.20 0.51
CA MET A 434 -15.56 -8.43 0.47
C MET A 434 -15.63 -9.10 1.85
N THR A 435 -15.93 -10.40 1.87
CA THR A 435 -16.41 -11.08 3.08
C THR A 435 -15.56 -12.26 3.50
N GLU A 436 -15.76 -12.71 4.74
CA GLU A 436 -15.07 -13.88 5.29
C GLU A 436 -15.42 -15.16 4.51
N ALA A 437 -16.65 -15.23 3.99
CA ALA A 437 -17.14 -16.37 3.21
C ALA A 437 -16.32 -16.65 1.95
N THR A 438 -15.59 -15.64 1.42
CA THR A 438 -14.73 -15.79 0.23
C THR A 438 -13.24 -15.67 0.55
N GLY A 439 -12.87 -15.56 1.83
CA GLY A 439 -11.47 -15.33 2.23
C GLY A 439 -10.93 -13.96 1.83
N ALA A 440 -11.80 -13.02 1.46
CA ALA A 440 -11.45 -11.70 0.96
C ALA A 440 -11.70 -10.58 2.00
N GLN A 441 -11.87 -10.93 3.27
CA GLN A 441 -12.41 -10.07 4.33
C GLN A 441 -11.48 -8.99 4.86
N LEU A 442 -10.17 -9.08 4.59
CA LEU A 442 -9.18 -8.13 5.10
C LEU A 442 -8.94 -7.02 4.09
N HIS A 443 -8.40 -5.90 4.55
CA HIS A 443 -7.97 -4.80 3.70
C HIS A 443 -7.16 -5.28 2.50
N CYS A 444 -7.59 -4.94 1.28
CA CYS A 444 -6.98 -5.37 0.01
C CYS A 444 -7.06 -6.88 -0.29
N SER A 445 -7.88 -7.67 0.39
CA SER A 445 -8.06 -9.11 0.11
C SER A 445 -6.73 -9.90 -0.01
N PRO A 446 -5.79 -9.82 0.95
CA PRO A 446 -4.44 -10.40 0.82
C PRO A 446 -4.45 -11.91 0.57
N MET A 447 -5.48 -12.62 1.04
CA MET A 447 -5.65 -14.06 0.85
C MET A 447 -6.46 -14.43 -0.40
N ALA A 448 -7.12 -13.48 -1.06
CA ALA A 448 -8.03 -13.75 -2.16
C ALA A 448 -7.90 -12.74 -3.33
N PRO A 449 -6.68 -12.49 -3.85
CA PRO A 449 -6.48 -11.53 -4.94
C PRO A 449 -7.22 -11.91 -6.24
N GLN A 450 -7.38 -13.21 -6.52
CA GLN A 450 -8.19 -13.66 -7.68
C GLN A 450 -9.66 -13.26 -7.53
N GLN A 451 -10.28 -13.59 -6.39
CA GLN A 451 -11.66 -13.20 -6.10
C GLN A 451 -11.85 -11.68 -6.13
N HIS A 452 -10.88 -10.94 -5.60
CA HIS A 452 -10.84 -9.48 -5.67
C HIS A 452 -10.87 -9.01 -7.13
N CYS A 453 -9.98 -9.54 -7.97
CA CYS A 453 -9.96 -9.21 -9.39
C CYS A 453 -11.24 -9.63 -10.11
N ASP A 454 -11.86 -10.75 -9.77
CA ASP A 454 -13.12 -11.18 -10.40
C ASP A 454 -14.23 -10.15 -10.15
N VAL A 455 -14.41 -9.72 -8.90
CA VAL A 455 -15.39 -8.67 -8.53
C VAL A 455 -15.11 -7.37 -9.31
N VAL A 456 -13.87 -6.90 -9.30
CA VAL A 456 -13.50 -5.62 -9.91
C VAL A 456 -13.63 -5.65 -11.42
N PHE A 457 -13.09 -6.69 -12.07
CA PHE A 457 -13.03 -6.73 -13.52
C PHE A 457 -14.32 -7.21 -14.18
N ASP A 458 -15.18 -7.95 -13.47
CA ASP A 458 -16.53 -8.24 -13.97
C ASP A 458 -17.40 -6.99 -13.94
N TRP A 459 -17.30 -6.18 -12.89
CA TRP A 459 -17.94 -4.88 -12.83
C TRP A 459 -17.44 -3.93 -13.92
N LEU A 460 -16.12 -3.86 -14.11
CA LEU A 460 -15.52 -3.07 -15.19
C LEU A 460 -15.97 -3.57 -16.56
N ASP A 461 -16.01 -4.89 -16.80
CA ASP A 461 -16.46 -5.44 -18.08
C ASP A 461 -17.88 -5.01 -18.38
N GLY A 462 -18.79 -5.14 -17.40
CA GLY A 462 -20.17 -4.69 -17.51
C GLY A 462 -20.29 -3.18 -17.78
N THR A 463 -19.49 -2.37 -17.10
CA THR A 463 -19.51 -0.90 -17.17
C THR A 463 -18.90 -0.35 -18.45
N LEU A 464 -17.84 -0.98 -18.97
CA LEU A 464 -17.14 -0.56 -20.17
C LEU A 464 -17.66 -1.22 -21.45
N ARG A 465 -18.80 -1.94 -21.40
CA ARG A 465 -19.40 -2.48 -22.63
C ARG A 465 -19.78 -1.32 -23.55
N PRO A 466 -19.54 -1.43 -24.87
CA PRO A 466 -20.18 -0.53 -25.82
C PRO A 466 -21.69 -0.61 -25.63
N ASP A 467 -22.39 0.52 -25.70
CA ASP A 467 -23.84 0.52 -25.78
C ASP A 467 -24.25 -0.46 -26.89
N ARG A 468 -25.13 -1.42 -26.55
CA ARG A 468 -25.76 -2.29 -27.54
C ARG A 468 -26.76 -1.42 -28.33
N SER A 469 -26.25 -0.68 -29.32
CA SER A 469 -27.04 -0.03 -30.37
C SER A 469 -27.80 -1.05 -31.20
#